data_AF-A0A6A0ICU1-F1
#
_entry.id   AF-A0A6A0ICU1-F1
#
_cell.length_a   1.000
_cell.length_b   1.000
_cell.length_c   1.000
_cell.angle_alpha   90.00
_cell.angle_beta   90.00
_cell.angle_gamma   90.00
#
_symmetry.space_group_name_H-M   'P 1'
#
loop_
_entity.id
_entity.type
_entity.pdbx_description
1 polymer ?
#
loop_
_entity_poly.entity_id
_entity_poly.type
_entity_poly.pdbx_seq_one_letter_code
_entity_poly.pdbx_strand_id
1 'polypeptide(L)'
;MGRPTLYNPERHRSIVAAVRAGSFAWIAAEANGVSRTTFKTWLRKGERTRREPYRSFASDIRQARAQARLSAELEVRREEPFAWLRYGPGRERVDEPGWTESKEIKHSGSVDVIHSVEWSRIASAIQAALEPFVEARLAVAEALDRIEATPTEETPLLPAGPSSSDPSEVP
;
A
#
# COMPACT_ATOMS: atom_id res chain seq x y z
N MET A 1 -11.88 51.35 0.70
CA MET A 1 -11.78 49.93 1.10
C MET A 1 -11.33 49.13 -0.11
N GLY A 2 -10.11 48.58 -0.10
CA GLY A 2 -9.60 47.80 -1.23
C GLY A 2 -10.33 46.46 -1.39
N ARG A 3 -10.42 45.95 -2.63
CA ARG A 3 -11.03 44.63 -2.91
C ARG A 3 -10.32 43.55 -2.07
N PRO A 4 -11.03 42.78 -1.23
CA PRO A 4 -10.41 41.75 -0.41
C PRO A 4 -9.65 40.76 -1.29
N THR A 5 -8.39 40.50 -0.95
CA THR A 5 -7.62 39.45 -1.61
C THR A 5 -8.22 38.10 -1.26
N LEU A 6 -8.19 37.15 -2.20
CA LEU A 6 -8.66 35.79 -1.94
C LEU A 6 -7.84 35.14 -0.82
N TYR A 7 -6.55 35.46 -0.74
CA TYR A 7 -5.69 35.08 0.38
C TYR A 7 -5.93 36.01 1.58
N ASN A 8 -6.31 35.46 2.73
CA ASN A 8 -6.42 36.19 3.99
C ASN A 8 -6.01 35.29 5.19
N PRO A 9 -5.72 35.86 6.37
CA PRO A 9 -5.25 35.10 7.54
C PRO A 9 -6.28 34.12 8.12
N GLU A 10 -7.57 34.39 7.96
CA GLU A 10 -8.64 33.49 8.44
C GLU A 10 -8.69 32.21 7.60
N ARG A 11 -8.75 32.35 6.26
CA ARG A 11 -8.67 31.22 5.33
C ARG A 11 -7.39 30.42 5.51
N HIS A 12 -6.26 31.10 5.71
CA HIS A 12 -5.01 30.41 6.03
C HIS A 12 -5.22 29.47 7.22
N ARG A 13 -5.65 30.01 8.37
CA ARG A 13 -5.82 29.24 9.60
C ARG A 13 -6.82 28.10 9.44
N SER A 14 -7.97 28.36 8.82
CA SER A 14 -9.01 27.35 8.61
C SER A 14 -8.56 26.21 7.70
N ILE A 15 -7.86 26.51 6.60
CA ILE A 15 -7.33 25.48 5.70
C ILE A 15 -6.27 24.64 6.42
N VAL A 16 -5.33 25.28 7.11
CA VAL A 16 -4.27 24.58 7.86
C VAL A 16 -4.86 23.70 8.97
N ALA A 17 -5.88 24.18 9.70
CA ALA A 17 -6.55 23.42 10.74
C ALA A 17 -7.25 22.18 10.18
N ALA A 18 -7.98 22.31 9.06
CA ALA A 18 -8.64 21.17 8.42
C ALA A 18 -7.64 20.12 7.91
N VAL A 19 -6.50 20.55 7.36
CA VAL A 19 -5.42 19.63 6.95
C VAL A 19 -4.83 18.91 8.15
N ARG A 20 -4.59 19.63 9.25
CA ARG A 20 -4.07 19.05 10.48
C ARG A 20 -5.03 18.02 11.08
N ALA A 21 -6.33 18.21 10.88
CA ALA A 21 -7.37 17.25 11.27
C ALA A 21 -7.49 16.03 10.32
N GLY A 22 -6.65 15.93 9.27
CA GLY A 22 -6.61 14.78 8.36
C GLY A 22 -7.26 15.01 7.00
N SER A 23 -7.83 16.19 6.72
CA SER A 23 -8.43 16.46 5.41
C SER A 23 -7.37 16.55 4.31
N PHE A 24 -7.73 16.10 3.10
CA PHE A 24 -6.95 16.44 1.90
C PHE A 24 -6.86 17.95 1.74
N ALA A 25 -5.65 18.45 1.47
CA ALA A 25 -5.40 19.89 1.49
C ALA A 25 -6.16 20.69 0.44
N TRP A 26 -6.43 20.11 -0.72
CA TRP A 26 -7.22 20.76 -1.76
C TRP A 26 -8.72 20.77 -1.43
N ILE A 27 -9.23 19.73 -0.77
CA ILE A 27 -10.61 19.69 -0.24
C ILE A 27 -10.76 20.76 0.85
N ALA A 28 -9.80 20.85 1.78
CA ALA A 28 -9.77 21.87 2.81
C ALA A 28 -9.77 23.29 2.21
N ALA A 29 -9.05 23.50 1.11
CA ALA A 29 -9.06 24.77 0.39
C ALA A 29 -10.42 25.08 -0.23
N GLU A 30 -11.04 24.10 -0.91
CA GLU A 30 -12.36 24.27 -1.55
C GLU A 30 -13.47 24.53 -0.55
N ALA A 31 -13.45 23.83 0.60
CA ALA A 31 -14.36 24.07 1.72
C ALA A 31 -14.24 25.50 2.30
N ASN A 32 -13.10 26.17 2.07
CA ASN A 32 -12.85 27.57 2.47
C ASN A 32 -12.98 28.57 1.30
N GLY A 33 -13.57 28.14 0.19
CA GLY A 33 -13.85 28.98 -0.99
C GLY A 33 -12.62 29.26 -1.85
N VAL A 34 -11.58 28.42 -1.79
CA VAL A 34 -10.38 28.53 -2.62
C VAL A 34 -10.32 27.34 -3.58
N SER A 35 -10.40 27.61 -4.89
CA SER A 35 -10.31 26.54 -5.89
C SER A 35 -9.00 25.76 -5.79
N ARG A 36 -9.02 24.47 -6.14
CA ARG A 36 -7.82 23.62 -6.20
C ARG A 36 -6.69 24.24 -7.03
N THR A 37 -7.00 24.89 -8.15
CA THR A 37 -6.02 25.57 -9.02
C THR A 37 -5.35 26.75 -8.32
N THR A 38 -6.12 27.55 -7.58
CA THR A 38 -5.60 28.68 -6.83
C THR A 38 -4.75 28.22 -5.65
N PHE A 39 -5.21 27.19 -4.92
CA PHE A 39 -4.45 26.56 -3.86
C PHE A 39 -3.09 26.01 -4.34
N LYS A 40 -3.07 25.27 -5.46
CA LYS A 40 -1.83 24.79 -6.09
C LYS A 40 -0.89 25.94 -6.45
N THR A 41 -1.43 27.04 -6.97
CA THR A 41 -0.65 28.24 -7.30
C THR A 41 -0.01 28.85 -6.06
N TRP A 42 -0.74 28.92 -4.94
CA TRP A 42 -0.22 29.44 -3.67
C TRP A 42 0.94 28.59 -3.15
N LEU A 43 0.79 27.25 -3.14
CA LEU A 43 1.87 26.34 -2.73
C LEU A 43 3.10 26.52 -3.62
N ARG A 44 2.92 26.54 -4.95
CA ARG A 44 4.02 26.73 -5.91
C ARG A 44 4.75 28.06 -5.70
N LYS A 45 4.03 29.14 -5.41
CA LYS A 45 4.63 30.45 -5.08
C LYS A 45 5.44 30.39 -3.79
N GLY A 46 4.91 29.72 -2.77
CA GLY A 46 5.59 29.51 -1.49
C GLY A 46 6.89 28.72 -1.60
N GLU A 47 6.90 27.69 -2.45
CA GLU A 47 8.06 26.82 -2.66
C GLU A 47 9.13 27.48 -3.52
N ARG A 48 8.75 28.11 -4.65
CA ARG A 48 9.70 28.66 -5.63
C ARG A 48 10.20 30.05 -5.24
N THR A 49 9.28 30.96 -4.94
CA THR A 49 9.61 32.38 -4.74
C THR A 49 9.93 32.69 -3.28
N ARG A 50 9.48 31.83 -2.35
CA ARG A 50 9.71 31.94 -0.89
C ARG A 50 9.37 33.33 -0.33
N ARG A 51 8.40 34.01 -0.95
CA ARG A 51 7.87 35.31 -0.49
C ARG A 51 6.65 35.12 0.38
N GLU A 52 6.51 35.98 1.38
CA GLU A 52 5.28 36.06 2.15
C GLU A 52 4.11 36.54 1.27
N PRO A 53 2.87 36.13 1.59
CA PRO A 53 2.51 35.23 2.69
C PRO A 53 2.53 33.72 2.31
N TYR A 54 2.86 33.41 1.05
CA TYR A 54 2.77 32.06 0.50
C TYR A 54 3.85 31.12 1.02
N ARG A 55 5.03 31.65 1.40
CA ARG A 55 6.10 30.87 2.02
C ARG A 55 5.61 30.23 3.32
N SER A 56 5.09 31.04 4.25
CA SER A 56 4.54 30.55 5.52
C SER A 56 3.42 29.56 5.27
N PHE A 57 2.45 29.91 4.42
CA PHE A 57 1.36 29.01 4.07
C PHE A 57 1.82 27.64 3.55
N ALA A 58 2.79 27.58 2.65
CA ALA A 58 3.32 26.31 2.15
C ALA A 58 4.03 25.49 3.25
N SER A 59 4.74 26.16 4.15
CA SER A 59 5.36 25.52 5.31
C SER A 59 4.31 24.96 6.27
N ASP A 60 3.29 25.75 6.59
CA ASP A 60 2.23 25.39 7.52
C ASP A 60 1.38 24.23 7.00
N ILE A 61 1.10 24.20 5.69
CA ILE A 61 0.45 23.05 5.04
C ILE A 61 1.32 21.80 5.12
N ARG A 62 2.64 21.91 4.90
CA ARG A 62 3.56 20.77 5.02
C ARG A 62 3.58 20.22 6.45
N GLN A 63 3.68 21.11 7.44
CA GLN A 63 3.65 20.75 8.84
C GLN A 63 2.31 20.11 9.24
N ALA A 64 1.18 20.67 8.80
CA ALA A 64 -0.14 20.13 9.08
C ALA A 64 -0.32 18.72 8.52
N ARG A 65 0.19 18.43 7.31
CA ARG A 65 0.17 17.07 6.74
C ARG A 65 1.01 16.10 7.57
N ALA A 66 2.19 16.51 8.00
CA ALA A 66 3.05 15.68 8.86
C ALA A 66 2.37 15.40 10.22
N GLN A 67 1.70 16.40 10.79
CA GLN A 67 0.95 16.25 12.04
C GLN A 67 -0.25 15.31 11.88
N ALA A 68 -1.02 15.43 10.79
CA ALA A 68 -2.13 14.53 10.50
C ALA A 68 -1.68 13.08 10.30
N ARG A 69 -0.53 12.89 9.64
CA ARG A 69 0.08 11.57 9.51
C ARG A 69 0.48 11.02 10.87
N LEU A 70 1.22 11.80 11.66
CA LEU A 70 1.65 11.40 12.99
C LEU A 70 0.48 11.04 13.91
N SER A 71 -0.63 11.79 13.86
CA SER A 71 -1.81 11.48 14.68
C SER A 71 -2.44 10.15 14.28
N ALA A 72 -2.61 9.90 12.97
CA ALA A 72 -3.13 8.62 12.49
C ALA A 72 -2.21 7.45 12.86
N GLU A 73 -0.91 7.65 12.78
CA GLU A 73 0.09 6.67 13.18
C GLU A 73 0.02 6.33 14.68
N LEU A 74 -0.16 7.33 15.54
CA LEU A 74 -0.33 7.13 16.98
C LEU A 74 -1.63 6.38 17.31
N GLU A 75 -2.70 6.64 16.56
CA GLU A 75 -4.00 5.95 16.71
C GLU A 75 -3.87 4.48 16.32
N VAL A 76 -3.31 4.17 15.14
CA VAL A 76 -3.05 2.78 14.72
C VAL A 76 -2.12 2.06 15.69
N ARG A 77 -1.06 2.72 16.18
CA ARG A 77 -0.17 2.14 17.21
C ARG A 77 -0.93 1.75 18.48
N ARG A 78 -1.94 2.53 18.86
CA ARG A 78 -2.73 2.32 20.08
C ARG A 78 -3.81 1.24 19.88
N GLU A 79 -4.50 1.26 18.75
CA GLU A 79 -5.68 0.43 18.49
C GLU A 79 -5.32 -0.91 17.84
N GLU A 80 -4.34 -0.91 16.93
CA GLU A 80 -3.89 -2.09 16.19
C GLU A 80 -2.35 -2.25 16.25
N PRO A 81 -1.78 -2.48 17.44
CA PRO A 81 -0.32 -2.51 17.64
C PRO A 81 0.40 -3.57 16.80
N PHE A 82 -0.24 -4.70 16.51
CA PHE A 82 0.34 -5.74 15.65
C PHE A 82 0.39 -5.30 14.18
N ALA A 83 -0.69 -4.70 13.67
CA ALA A 83 -0.71 -4.14 12.32
C ALA A 83 0.30 -2.98 12.20
N TRP A 84 0.40 -2.15 13.23
CA TRP A 84 1.43 -1.10 13.33
C TRP A 84 2.86 -1.65 13.26
N LEU A 85 3.18 -2.74 13.97
CA LEU A 85 4.51 -3.34 13.91
C LEU A 85 4.81 -3.95 12.53
N ARG A 86 3.80 -4.59 11.92
CA ARG A 86 3.93 -5.28 10.62
C ARG A 86 3.98 -4.32 9.42
N TYR A 87 3.17 -3.26 9.44
CA TYR A 87 2.94 -2.36 8.31
C TYR A 87 3.40 -0.92 8.56
N GLY A 88 3.78 -0.59 9.79
CA GLY A 88 4.14 0.75 10.19
C GLY A 88 5.54 1.20 9.74
N PRO A 89 6.03 2.31 10.29
CA PRO A 89 7.15 3.07 9.74
C PRO A 89 8.50 2.38 9.88
N GLY A 90 8.66 1.40 10.78
CA GLY A 90 9.93 0.70 10.96
C GLY A 90 10.19 -0.47 9.99
N ARG A 91 9.44 -0.56 8.89
CA ARG A 91 9.77 -1.46 7.77
C ARG A 91 10.99 -0.95 7.03
N GLU A 92 11.90 -1.86 6.73
CA GLU A 92 13.04 -1.55 5.88
C GLU A 92 12.57 -1.15 4.48
N ARG A 93 13.11 -0.03 3.99
CA ARG A 93 12.93 0.47 2.63
C ARG A 93 14.30 0.55 1.97
N VAL A 94 14.34 0.55 0.64
CA VAL A 94 15.59 0.57 -0.15
C VAL A 94 16.56 1.66 0.31
N ASP A 95 16.05 2.83 0.69
CA ASP A 95 16.85 3.98 1.11
C ASP A 95 16.70 4.34 2.61
N GLU A 96 16.00 3.52 3.40
CA GLU A 96 15.70 3.80 4.81
C GLU A 96 15.74 2.51 5.64
N PRO A 97 16.85 2.27 6.39
CA PRO A 97 16.98 1.10 7.24
C PRO A 97 15.85 1.06 8.29
N GLY A 98 15.10 -0.04 8.31
CA GLY A 98 14.05 -0.30 9.30
C GLY A 98 14.53 -1.21 10.43
N TRP A 99 13.67 -1.46 11.41
CA TRP A 99 13.89 -2.48 12.45
C TRP A 99 13.27 -3.84 12.12
N THR A 100 12.66 -3.98 10.93
CA THR A 100 12.09 -5.24 10.43
C THR A 100 12.76 -5.58 9.10
N GLU A 101 13.45 -6.72 9.09
CA GLU A 101 14.19 -7.23 7.94
C GLU A 101 13.22 -7.73 6.86
N SER A 102 13.30 -7.16 5.66
CA SER A 102 12.45 -7.57 4.54
C SER A 102 13.07 -8.77 3.82
N LYS A 103 12.91 -9.99 4.37
CA LYS A 103 13.40 -11.19 3.68
C LYS A 103 12.41 -11.63 2.60
N GLU A 104 12.74 -11.38 1.34
CA GLU A 104 12.01 -11.93 0.21
C GLU A 104 12.16 -13.46 0.21
N ILE A 105 11.11 -14.17 0.62
CA ILE A 105 11.06 -15.63 0.53
C ILE A 105 10.75 -15.98 -0.93
N LYS A 106 11.81 -16.18 -1.72
CA LYS A 106 11.70 -16.79 -3.05
C LYS A 106 11.23 -18.22 -2.87
N HIS A 107 9.94 -18.45 -3.09
CA HIS A 107 9.42 -19.80 -3.24
C HIS A 107 9.94 -20.29 -4.60
N SER A 108 10.96 -21.16 -4.59
CA SER A 108 11.27 -21.93 -5.80
C SER A 108 10.03 -22.75 -6.12
N GLY A 109 9.41 -22.48 -7.27
CA GLY A 109 8.17 -23.13 -7.67
C GLY A 109 8.30 -24.66 -7.70
N SER A 110 7.16 -25.33 -7.55
CA SER A 110 6.93 -26.79 -7.61
C SER A 110 7.79 -27.58 -8.62
N VAL A 111 8.19 -26.96 -9.72
CA VAL A 111 8.91 -27.59 -10.84
C VAL A 111 10.29 -28.15 -10.43
N ASP A 112 11.03 -27.46 -9.56
CA ASP A 112 12.36 -27.94 -9.13
C ASP A 112 12.26 -29.17 -8.21
N VAL A 113 11.12 -29.36 -7.53
CA VAL A 113 10.88 -30.50 -6.64
C VAL A 113 10.65 -31.78 -7.43
N ILE A 114 9.91 -31.72 -8.55
CA ILE A 114 9.59 -32.89 -9.39
C ILE A 114 10.85 -33.47 -10.04
N HIS A 115 11.82 -32.61 -10.39
CA HIS A 115 13.10 -33.02 -10.96
C HIS A 115 14.18 -33.29 -9.91
N SER A 116 13.87 -33.16 -8.61
CA SER A 116 14.83 -33.46 -7.55
C SER A 116 15.11 -34.97 -7.47
N VAL A 117 16.37 -35.30 -7.23
CA VAL A 117 16.82 -36.68 -7.05
C VAL A 117 16.18 -37.28 -5.78
N GLU A 118 15.97 -36.44 -4.78
CA GLU A 118 15.31 -36.75 -3.51
C GLU A 118 13.86 -37.17 -3.73
N TRP A 119 13.10 -36.42 -4.55
CA TRP A 119 11.73 -36.78 -4.86
C TRP A 119 11.64 -38.10 -5.62
N SER A 120 12.52 -38.31 -6.61
CA SER A 120 12.58 -39.56 -7.37
C SER A 120 12.81 -40.78 -6.47
N ARG A 121 13.64 -40.63 -5.42
CA ARG A 121 13.88 -41.69 -4.42
C ARG A 121 12.64 -41.99 -3.59
N ILE A 122 11.94 -40.95 -3.13
CA ILE A 122 10.71 -41.10 -2.34
C ILE A 122 9.62 -41.77 -3.19
N ALA A 123 9.40 -41.30 -4.41
CA ALA A 123 8.40 -41.87 -5.32
C ALA A 123 8.68 -43.35 -5.62
N SER A 124 9.95 -43.70 -5.87
CA SER A 124 10.37 -45.08 -6.10
C SER A 124 10.14 -45.98 -4.87
N ALA A 125 10.46 -45.48 -3.66
CA ALA A 125 10.23 -46.22 -2.43
C ALA A 125 8.74 -46.47 -2.16
N ILE A 126 7.88 -45.46 -2.41
CA ILE A 126 6.42 -45.58 -2.29
C ILE A 126 5.89 -46.60 -3.31
N GLN A 127 6.31 -46.50 -4.57
CA GLN A 127 5.88 -47.44 -5.62
C GLN A 127 6.26 -48.88 -5.27
N ALA A 128 7.47 -49.11 -4.79
CA ALA A 128 7.92 -50.44 -4.37
C ALA A 128 7.12 -51.00 -3.19
N ALA A 129 6.77 -50.15 -2.20
CA ALA A 129 5.97 -50.55 -1.06
C ALA A 129 4.51 -50.91 -1.44
N LEU A 130 3.98 -50.29 -2.50
CA LEU A 130 2.63 -50.51 -2.99
C LEU A 130 2.51 -51.69 -3.97
N GLU A 131 3.64 -52.25 -4.44
CA GLU A 131 3.65 -53.33 -5.44
C GLU A 131 2.81 -54.57 -5.08
N PRO A 132 2.78 -55.04 -3.82
CA PRO A 132 1.93 -56.17 -3.43
C PRO A 132 0.43 -55.83 -3.34
N PHE A 133 0.05 -54.55 -3.37
CA PHE A 133 -1.29 -54.06 -3.06
C PHE A 133 -1.90 -53.34 -4.27
N VAL A 134 -2.49 -54.12 -5.18
CA VAL A 134 -3.03 -53.61 -6.45
C VAL A 134 -4.14 -52.59 -6.23
N GLU A 135 -5.01 -52.81 -5.25
CA GLU A 135 -6.10 -51.90 -4.89
C GLU A 135 -5.58 -50.55 -4.39
N ALA A 136 -4.49 -50.56 -3.61
CA ALA A 136 -3.86 -49.35 -3.10
C ALA A 136 -3.20 -48.54 -4.23
N ARG A 137 -2.58 -49.20 -5.21
CA ARG A 137 -2.04 -48.53 -6.41
C ARG A 137 -3.14 -47.85 -7.23
N LEU A 138 -4.26 -48.52 -7.42
CA LEU A 138 -5.40 -47.97 -8.17
C LEU A 138 -5.99 -46.75 -7.45
N ALA A 139 -6.16 -46.82 -6.13
CA ALA A 139 -6.65 -45.70 -5.34
C ALA A 139 -5.71 -44.48 -5.39
N VAL A 140 -4.39 -44.70 -5.40
CA VAL A 140 -3.39 -43.62 -5.54
C VAL A 140 -3.44 -43.02 -6.95
N ALA A 141 -3.55 -43.83 -8.00
CA ALA A 141 -3.67 -43.34 -9.37
C ALA A 141 -4.93 -42.46 -9.55
N GLU A 142 -6.09 -42.94 -9.06
CA GLU A 142 -7.35 -42.18 -9.12
C GLU A 142 -7.29 -40.88 -8.29
N ALA A 143 -6.54 -40.87 -7.18
CA ALA A 143 -6.32 -39.66 -6.40
C ALA A 143 -5.42 -38.65 -7.13
N LEU A 144 -4.38 -39.11 -7.84
CA LEU A 144 -3.50 -38.25 -8.63
C LEU A 144 -4.22 -37.65 -9.84
N ASP A 145 -5.02 -38.44 -10.56
CA ASP A 145 -5.85 -37.95 -11.68
C ASP A 145 -6.84 -36.85 -11.22
N ARG A 146 -7.38 -36.98 -10.00
CA ARG A 146 -8.26 -35.95 -9.41
C ARG A 146 -7.53 -34.64 -9.10
N ILE A 147 -6.26 -34.71 -8.74
CA ILE A 147 -5.42 -33.53 -8.44
C ILE A 147 -5.02 -32.81 -9.74
N GLU A 148 -4.72 -33.54 -10.82
CA GLU A 148 -4.47 -32.93 -12.14
C GLU A 148 -5.74 -32.32 -12.75
N ALA A 149 -6.91 -32.90 -12.49
CA ALA A 149 -8.19 -32.44 -13.01
C ALA A 149 -8.77 -31.22 -12.26
N THR A 150 -8.31 -30.92 -11.04
CA THR A 150 -8.64 -29.67 -10.37
C THR A 150 -7.85 -28.53 -11.01
N PRO A 151 -8.49 -27.55 -11.66
CA PRO A 151 -7.80 -26.32 -12.02
C PRO A 151 -7.27 -25.75 -10.71
N THR A 152 -5.98 -25.41 -10.68
CA THR A 152 -5.38 -24.62 -9.60
C THR A 152 -6.36 -23.51 -9.25
N GLU A 153 -7.07 -23.64 -8.12
CA GLU A 153 -7.94 -22.58 -7.65
C GLU A 153 -7.02 -21.37 -7.50
N GLU A 154 -7.23 -20.38 -8.39
CA GLU A 154 -6.67 -19.05 -8.21
C GLU A 154 -7.02 -18.66 -6.78
N THR A 155 -6.00 -18.61 -5.94
CA THR A 155 -6.10 -18.02 -4.60
C THR A 155 -6.86 -16.71 -4.79
N PRO A 156 -7.99 -16.48 -4.08
CA PRO A 156 -8.79 -15.29 -4.33
C PRO A 156 -7.88 -14.08 -4.20
N LEU A 157 -7.61 -13.42 -5.33
CA LEU A 157 -7.02 -12.11 -5.34
C LEU A 157 -7.95 -11.27 -4.47
N LEU A 158 -7.49 -10.96 -3.26
CA LEU A 158 -8.06 -9.87 -2.47
C LEU A 158 -8.35 -8.73 -3.44
N PRO A 159 -9.56 -8.14 -3.40
CA PRO A 159 -10.01 -7.24 -4.45
C PRO A 159 -8.91 -6.24 -4.72
N ALA A 160 -8.40 -6.25 -5.96
CA ALA A 160 -7.45 -5.26 -6.42
C ALA A 160 -8.04 -3.90 -6.02
N GLY A 161 -7.40 -3.23 -5.06
CA GLY A 161 -7.69 -1.84 -4.78
C GLY A 161 -7.69 -1.08 -6.11
N PRO A 162 -8.58 -0.09 -6.30
CA PRO A 162 -8.93 0.43 -7.61
C PRO A 162 -7.67 0.71 -8.44
N SER A 163 -7.52 -0.09 -9.50
CA SER A 163 -6.50 0.09 -10.53
C SER A 163 -6.74 1.45 -11.17
N SER A 164 -5.91 2.42 -10.83
CA SER A 164 -5.86 3.68 -11.55
C SER A 164 -5.20 3.39 -12.91
N SER A 165 -6.03 3.21 -13.93
CA SER A 165 -5.64 3.36 -15.34
C SER A 165 -6.39 4.59 -15.85
N ASP A 166 -5.84 5.79 -15.67
CA ASP A 166 -5.01 6.53 -16.64
C ASP A 166 -5.89 7.49 -17.48
N PRO A 167 -5.37 8.25 -18.44
CA PRO A 167 -5.24 9.70 -18.38
C PRO A 167 -6.30 10.44 -19.21
N SER A 168 -6.51 11.73 -18.90
CA SER A 168 -6.97 12.76 -19.84
C SER A 168 -8.21 12.47 -20.71
N GLU A 169 -9.38 12.97 -20.32
CA GLU A 169 -10.25 13.67 -21.26
C GLU A 169 -11.21 14.64 -20.56
N VAL A 170 -11.31 15.83 -21.14
CA VAL A 170 -12.10 16.98 -20.74
C VAL A 170 -13.34 17.03 -21.65
N PRO A 171 -14.49 17.44 -21.12
CA PRO A 171 -15.24 18.50 -21.80
C PRO A 171 -15.42 19.76 -20.92
#